data_AF-A0A5B8S0U0-F1
#
_entry.id   AF-A0A5B8S0U0-F1
#
_cell.length_a   1.000
_cell.length_b   1.000
_cell.length_c   1.000
_cell.angle_alpha   90.00
_cell.angle_beta   90.00
_cell.angle_gamma   90.00
#
_symmetry.space_group_name_H-M   'P 1'
#
loop_
_entity.id
_entity.type
_entity.pdbx_description
1 polymer ?
#
loop_
_entity_poly.entity_id
_entity_poly.type
_entity_poly.pdbx_seq_one_letter_code
_entity_poly.pdbx_strand_id
1 'polypeptide(L)'
;MTRILADLPEEDIKWLDARAAEQGKSRASVLRDAVSAYKAQSPADGNKDWITRGAGLWKDRQDIADGVEYQRAIRQDRTPSEDL
;
A
#
# COMPACT_ATOMS: atom_id res chain seq x y z
N MET A 1 5.00 -0.62 25.18
CA MET A 1 6.34 -0.66 24.56
C MET A 1 6.87 -2.08 24.63
N THR A 2 7.39 -2.61 23.54
CA THR A 2 8.10 -3.90 23.50
C THR A 2 9.60 -3.65 23.41
N ARG A 3 10.41 -4.50 24.06
CA ARG A 3 11.87 -4.42 24.01
C ARG A 3 12.38 -5.41 22.97
N ILE A 4 13.30 -4.96 22.13
CA ILE A 4 14.00 -5.81 21.16
C ILE A 4 15.51 -5.77 21.43
N LEU A 5 16.22 -6.80 21.01
CA LEU A 5 17.67 -6.80 20.88
C LEU A 5 18.00 -6.69 19.39
N ALA A 6 18.97 -5.84 19.06
CA ALA A 6 19.43 -5.65 17.71
C ALA A 6 20.97 -5.59 17.75
N ASP A 7 21.60 -6.41 16.93
CA ASP A 7 23.05 -6.39 16.76
C ASP A 7 23.41 -5.34 15.71
N LEU A 8 24.24 -4.39 16.11
CA LEU A 8 24.76 -3.34 15.25
C LEU A 8 26.29 -3.28 15.39
N PRO A 9 27.02 -3.06 14.29
CA PRO A 9 28.44 -2.71 14.32
C PRO A 9 28.74 -1.55 15.28
N GLU A 10 29.92 -1.56 15.90
CA GLU A 10 30.31 -0.52 16.86
C GLU A 10 30.36 0.87 16.20
N GLU A 11 30.73 0.95 14.92
CA GLU A 11 30.73 2.18 14.14
C GLU A 11 29.32 2.79 14.02
N ASP A 12 28.31 1.96 13.78
CA ASP A 12 26.92 2.40 13.65
C ASP A 12 26.37 2.91 14.99
N ILE A 13 26.76 2.29 16.10
CA ILE A 13 26.42 2.76 17.44
C ILE A 13 27.01 4.14 17.70
N LYS A 14 28.29 4.35 17.38
CA LYS A 14 28.98 5.65 17.53
C LYS A 14 28.34 6.73 16.67
N TRP A 15 28.05 6.40 15.42
CA TRP A 15 27.35 7.29 14.50
C TRP A 15 25.97 7.69 15.05
N LEU A 16 25.22 6.74 15.58
CA LEU A 16 23.89 6.97 16.12
C LEU A 16 23.91 7.83 17.39
N ASP A 17 24.89 7.64 18.27
CA ASP A 17 25.08 8.47 19.47
C ASP A 17 25.43 9.93 19.08
N ALA A 18 26.32 10.13 18.10
CA ALA A 18 26.63 11.46 17.58
C ALA A 18 25.39 12.14 16.98
N ARG A 19 24.63 11.39 16.15
CA ARG A 19 23.39 11.87 15.53
C ARG A 19 22.32 12.24 16.56
N ALA A 20 22.25 11.51 17.66
CA ALA A 20 21.34 11.78 18.77
C ALA A 20 21.74 13.05 19.54
N ALA A 21 23.04 13.23 19.79
CA ALA A 21 23.58 14.43 20.43
C ALA A 21 23.34 15.69 19.59
N GLU A 22 23.61 15.63 18.28
CA GLU A 22 23.32 16.74 17.34
C GLU A 22 21.85 17.18 17.37
N GLN A 23 20.92 16.24 17.54
CA GLN A 23 19.48 16.50 17.54
C GLN A 23 18.92 16.80 18.94
N GLY A 24 19.73 16.72 20.00
CA GLY A 24 19.26 16.83 21.39
C GLY A 24 18.25 15.74 21.78
N LYS A 25 18.33 14.56 21.14
CA LYS A 25 17.41 13.44 21.35
C LYS A 25 18.11 12.28 22.04
N SER A 26 17.32 11.38 22.64
CA SER A 26 17.86 10.07 23.04
C SER A 26 18.08 9.17 21.83
N ARG A 27 19.12 8.32 21.90
CA ARG A 27 19.39 7.28 20.89
C ARG A 27 18.14 6.46 20.52
N ALA A 28 17.36 6.04 21.54
CA ALA A 28 16.13 5.28 21.32
C ALA A 28 15.06 6.08 20.57
N SER A 29 15.02 7.41 20.71
CA SER A 29 14.12 8.26 19.92
C SER A 29 14.53 8.31 18.46
N VAL A 30 15.83 8.46 18.19
CA VAL A 30 16.36 8.46 16.81
C VAL A 30 16.06 7.12 16.12
N LEU A 31 16.20 6.00 16.83
CA LEU A 31 15.83 4.68 16.29
C LEU A 31 14.33 4.57 15.99
N ARG A 32 13.44 5.10 16.85
CA ARG A 32 12.00 5.10 16.58
C ARG A 32 11.64 5.94 15.35
N ASP A 33 12.28 7.10 15.20
CA ASP A 33 12.11 7.96 14.03
C ASP A 33 12.58 7.23 12.76
N ALA A 34 13.74 6.58 12.81
CA ALA A 34 14.28 5.80 11.69
C ALA A 34 13.36 4.64 11.29
N VAL A 35 12.86 3.86 12.24
CA VAL A 35 11.91 2.77 11.97
C VAL A 35 10.61 3.30 11.35
N SER A 36 10.12 4.44 11.83
CA SER A 36 8.90 5.06 11.30
C SER A 36 9.09 5.55 9.87
N ALA A 37 10.23 6.19 9.57
CA ALA A 37 10.60 6.60 8.22
C ALA A 37 10.78 5.40 7.29
N TYR A 38 11.46 4.35 7.74
CA TYR A 38 11.65 3.12 6.97
C TYR A 38 10.32 2.44 6.64
N LYS A 39 9.37 2.42 7.59
CA LYS A 39 8.02 1.90 7.38
C LYS A 39 7.23 2.72 6.35
N ALA A 40 7.42 4.03 6.31
CA ALA A 40 6.78 4.90 5.32
C ALA A 40 7.40 4.78 3.92
N GLN A 41 8.70 4.50 3.83
CA GLN A 41 9.44 4.32 2.58
C GLN A 41 9.32 2.91 2.00
N SER A 42 9.15 1.91 2.86
CA SER A 42 8.79 0.57 2.42
C SER A 42 7.45 0.71 1.71
N PRO A 43 7.33 0.33 0.42
CA PRO A 43 6.02 0.23 -0.21
C PRO A 43 5.26 -0.72 0.70
N ALA A 44 4.29 -0.19 1.45
CA ALA A 44 3.64 -1.01 2.43
C ALA A 44 3.17 -2.26 1.68
N ASP A 45 3.59 -3.43 2.15
CA ASP A 45 2.92 -4.68 1.82
C ASP A 45 1.46 -4.47 2.23
N GLY A 46 0.66 -3.85 1.35
CA GLY A 46 -0.66 -3.35 1.70
C GLY A 46 -1.01 -1.88 1.44
N ASN A 47 -0.18 -1.01 0.82
CA ASN A 47 -0.71 0.28 0.32
C ASN A 47 -1.52 0.01 -0.96
N LYS A 48 -2.67 -0.65 -0.78
CA LYS A 48 -3.71 -0.92 -1.76
C LYS A 48 -4.64 0.28 -1.91
N ASP A 49 -4.29 1.46 -1.37
CA ASP A 49 -5.12 2.66 -1.52
C ASP A 49 -5.29 3.04 -2.98
N TRP A 50 -4.35 2.67 -3.86
CA TRP A 50 -4.51 2.82 -5.29
C TRP A 50 -5.62 1.93 -5.87
N ILE A 51 -5.90 0.75 -5.27
CA ILE A 51 -7.01 -0.13 -5.66
C ILE A 51 -8.34 0.54 -5.32
N THR A 52 -8.46 1.09 -4.11
CA THR A 52 -9.65 1.86 -3.72
C THR A 52 -9.84 3.10 -4.60
N ARG A 53 -8.75 3.82 -4.91
CA ARG A 53 -8.80 4.98 -5.80
C ARG A 53 -9.11 4.63 -7.26
N GLY A 54 -8.73 3.43 -7.71
CA GLY A 54 -9.01 2.94 -9.07
C GLY A 54 -10.40 2.35 -9.26
N ALA A 55 -11.12 2.04 -8.17
CA ALA A 55 -12.45 1.48 -8.23
C ALA A 55 -13.42 2.49 -8.90
N GLY A 56 -13.97 2.10 -10.05
CA GLY A 56 -14.90 2.94 -10.81
C GLY A 56 -14.25 3.90 -11.80
N LEU A 57 -12.93 3.87 -11.97
CA LEU A 57 -12.22 4.72 -12.96
C LEU A 57 -12.74 4.52 -14.39
N TRP A 58 -13.25 3.32 -14.69
CA TRP A 58 -13.82 2.95 -15.99
C TRP A 58 -15.33 3.20 -16.11
N LYS A 59 -16.02 3.64 -15.04
CA LYS A 59 -17.49 3.71 -15.00
C LYS A 59 -18.09 4.64 -16.06
N ASP A 60 -17.45 5.77 -16.31
CA ASP A 60 -17.97 6.82 -17.19
C ASP A 60 -17.22 6.89 -18.54
N ARG A 61 -16.39 5.89 -18.85
CA ARG A 61 -15.66 5.81 -20.12
C ARG A 61 -16.60 5.40 -21.25
N GLN A 62 -16.73 6.27 -22.26
CA GLN A 62 -17.56 6.04 -23.44
C GLN A 62 -16.82 5.37 -24.60
N ASP A 63 -15.49 5.26 -24.52
CA ASP A 63 -14.63 4.61 -25.52
C ASP A 63 -14.56 3.09 -25.39
N ILE A 64 -15.24 2.52 -24.39
CA ILE A 64 -15.35 1.08 -24.15
C ILE A 64 -16.81 0.66 -24.38
N ALA A 65 -17.03 -0.37 -25.18
CA ALA A 65 -18.38 -0.91 -25.42
C ALA A 65 -18.96 -1.56 -24.14
N ASP A 66 -20.30 -1.51 -24.01
CA ASP A 66 -21.01 -2.12 -22.88
C ASP A 66 -20.95 -3.66 -22.99
N GLY A 67 -20.32 -4.29 -22.00
CA GLY A 67 -20.18 -5.74 -21.94
C GLY A 67 -21.51 -6.48 -21.73
N VAL A 68 -22.49 -5.88 -21.05
CA VAL A 68 -23.82 -6.45 -20.86
C VAL A 68 -24.59 -6.41 -22.18
N GLU A 69 -24.49 -5.31 -22.91
CA GLU A 69 -25.11 -5.18 -24.23
C GLU A 69 -24.54 -6.21 -25.20
N TYR A 70 -23.21 -6.38 -25.23
CA TYR A 70 -22.54 -7.43 -26.00
C TYR A 70 -23.01 -8.83 -25.60
N GLN A 71 -23.05 -9.13 -24.29
CA GLN A 71 -23.50 -10.45 -23.80
C GLN A 71 -24.96 -10.74 -24.16
N ARG A 72 -25.83 -9.73 -24.14
CA ARG A 72 -27.22 -9.87 -24.58
C ARG A 72 -27.28 -10.17 -26.07
N ALA A 73 -26.55 -9.43 -26.90
CA ALA A 73 -26.52 -9.62 -28.35
C ALA A 73 -26.15 -11.07 -28.75
N ILE A 74 -25.10 -11.64 -28.14
CA ILE A 74 -24.67 -13.02 -28.46
C ILE A 74 -25.56 -14.12 -27.85
N ARG A 75 -26.53 -13.76 -27.01
CA ARG A 75 -27.46 -14.70 -26.34
C ARG A 75 -28.92 -14.47 -26.75
N GLN A 76 -29.18 -13.66 -27.77
CA GLN A 76 -30.54 -13.39 -28.24
C GLN A 76 -31.28 -14.66 -28.69
N ASP A 77 -30.55 -15.71 -29.04
CA ASP A 77 -31.05 -17.02 -29.44
C ASP A 77 -31.44 -17.93 -28.27
N ARG A 78 -31.10 -17.55 -27.02
CA ARG A 78 -31.38 -18.36 -25.83
C ARG A 78 -32.76 -18.08 -25.28
N THR A 79 -33.48 -19.14 -24.92
CA THR A 79 -34.71 -19.04 -24.13
C THR A 79 -34.40 -18.33 -22.80
N PRO A 80 -35.12 -17.26 -22.45
CA PRO A 80 -34.98 -16.60 -21.16
C PRO A 80 -35.19 -17.59 -20.02
N SER A 81 -34.43 -17.44 -18.94
CA SER A 81 -34.56 -18.28 -17.74
C SER A 81 -35.93 -18.16 -17.05
N GLU A 82 -36.69 -17.11 -17.33
CA GLU A 82 -38.06 -16.92 -16.84
C GLU A 82 -39.09 -17.77 -17.61
N ASP A 83 -38.72 -18.25 -18.79
CA ASP A 83 -39.55 -19.07 -19.69
C ASP A 83 -39.20 -20.57 -19.64
N LEU A 84 -38.34 -20.98 -18.69
CA LEU A 84 -37.97 -22.38 -18.38
C LEU A 84 -38.77 -22.91 -17.18
#